data_AF-A0A0D2MZW5-F1
#
_entry.id   AF-A0A0D2MZW5-F1
#
_cell.length_a   1.000
_cell.length_b   1.000
_cell.length_c   1.000
_cell.angle_alpha   90.00
_cell.angle_beta   90.00
_cell.angle_gamma   90.00
#
_symmetry.space_group_name_H-M   'P 1'
#
loop_
_entity.id
_entity.type
_entity.pdbx_description
1 polymer ?
#
loop_
_entity_poly.entity_id
_entity_poly.type
_entity_poly.pdbx_seq_one_letter_code
_entity_poly.pdbx_strand_id
1 'polypeptide(L)'
;MLLRQAPSVACGSSRAARHQWSRTPALAVHAAKKGGSGGKEKKGGQKKGGGALAGLLKKKAEGQGAALEELATPAQYADPEINLLLLSICQSYWKAYKEYLITVDLQHLAEAIYKAPFVCLAHNSFEDGVDDPTFVYANRAALRLFDATWDELVGAPSRISGDESVQEERNTLLQQAAATGAVENCEGWRRSLKGRRFKIKGGRLFNVSEITGDLYGQAVVFSQYEEEDGSLVTVQGDAPPAVELPPTEEDLAAAEAAVTEQGAAVRALKEERGLTNQDPEVVAAVAELKARKEAQAALQRRWEDMVGSTIESLEEDDE
;
A
#
# COMPACT_ATOMS: atom_id res chain seq x y z
N MET A 1 -4.81 68.74 -0.77
CA MET A 1 -4.47 67.31 -0.63
C MET A 1 -5.41 66.69 0.39
N LEU A 2 -6.41 65.95 -0.09
CA LEU A 2 -7.34 65.20 0.76
C LEU A 2 -6.64 63.92 1.24
N LEU A 3 -6.57 63.70 2.56
CA LEU A 3 -6.33 62.39 3.13
C LEU A 3 -7.44 62.09 4.15
N ARG A 4 -8.25 61.10 3.78
CA ARG A 4 -9.33 60.53 4.57
C ARG A 4 -8.74 59.62 5.66
N GLN A 5 -9.13 59.84 6.90
CA GLN A 5 -9.07 58.83 7.96
C GLN A 5 -10.31 57.93 7.86
N ALA A 6 -10.11 56.62 7.97
CA ALA A 6 -11.17 55.63 8.11
C ALA A 6 -11.05 54.96 9.50
N PRO A 7 -12.18 54.58 10.14
CA PRO A 7 -12.20 54.09 11.52
C PRO A 7 -11.89 52.60 11.65
N SER A 8 -11.37 52.22 12.82
CA SER A 8 -11.07 50.84 13.22
C SER A 8 -12.36 50.01 13.35
N VAL A 9 -12.34 48.81 12.78
CA VAL A 9 -13.36 47.79 13.04
C VAL A 9 -12.67 46.62 13.75
N ALA A 10 -13.04 46.42 15.01
CA ALA A 10 -12.73 45.23 15.78
C ALA A 10 -13.54 44.05 15.22
N CYS A 11 -12.87 42.94 14.90
CA CYS A 11 -13.52 41.67 14.58
C CYS A 11 -13.19 40.67 15.68
N GLY A 12 -14.25 40.16 16.31
CA GLY A 12 -14.20 39.40 17.55
C GLY A 12 -13.74 37.96 17.40
N SER A 13 -13.23 37.42 18.51
CA SER A 13 -12.90 36.00 18.65
C SER A 13 -14.18 35.15 18.69
N SER A 14 -14.36 34.27 17.72
CA SER A 14 -15.35 33.19 17.81
C SER A 14 -14.76 32.00 18.59
N ARG A 15 -15.20 31.83 19.83
CA ARG A 15 -15.04 30.57 20.60
C ARG A 15 -15.84 29.47 19.90
N ALA A 16 -15.17 28.48 19.32
CA ALA A 16 -15.81 27.24 18.90
C ALA A 16 -15.99 26.31 20.13
N ALA A 17 -17.21 25.81 20.28
CA ALA A 17 -17.68 25.04 21.41
C ALA A 17 -17.04 23.63 21.45
N ARG A 18 -16.38 23.32 22.57
CA ARG A 18 -15.97 21.96 22.93
C ARG A 18 -17.22 21.09 23.11
N HIS A 19 -17.42 20.12 22.24
CA HIS A 19 -18.39 19.06 22.45
C HIS A 19 -17.80 18.06 23.46
N GLN A 20 -18.27 18.12 24.70
CA GLN A 20 -18.07 17.08 25.70
C GLN A 20 -18.94 15.89 25.34
N TRP A 21 -18.33 14.78 24.93
CA TRP A 21 -19.06 13.52 24.87
C TRP A 21 -19.21 12.97 26.29
N SER A 22 -20.47 12.85 26.70
CA SER A 22 -20.90 12.29 27.98
C SER A 22 -20.70 10.77 28.02
N ARG A 23 -20.20 10.29 29.16
CA ARG A 23 -20.02 8.88 29.50
C ARG A 23 -21.32 8.09 29.33
N THR A 24 -21.23 6.92 28.70
CA THR A 24 -22.25 5.85 28.76
C THR A 24 -21.71 4.66 29.58
N PRO A 25 -22.61 3.84 30.17
CA PRO A 25 -22.38 3.18 31.45
C PRO A 25 -21.61 1.85 31.33
N ALA A 26 -20.90 1.52 32.41
CA ALA A 26 -20.24 0.23 32.58
C ALA A 26 -21.27 -0.89 32.76
N LEU A 27 -21.17 -1.93 31.93
CA LEU A 27 -21.79 -3.23 32.16
C LEU A 27 -21.16 -3.88 33.40
N ALA A 28 -21.98 -4.12 34.43
CA ALA A 28 -21.60 -4.86 35.62
C ALA A 28 -21.79 -6.36 35.38
N VAL A 29 -20.70 -7.11 35.26
CA VAL A 29 -20.72 -8.58 35.29
C VAL A 29 -20.49 -9.02 36.74
N HIS A 30 -21.53 -9.60 37.35
CA HIS A 30 -21.44 -10.24 38.65
C HIS A 30 -20.65 -11.56 38.53
N ALA A 31 -19.46 -11.62 39.15
CA ALA A 31 -18.73 -12.86 39.33
C ALA A 31 -19.17 -13.58 40.62
N ALA A 32 -19.55 -14.85 40.48
CA ALA A 32 -19.89 -15.75 41.57
C ALA A 32 -18.64 -16.18 42.37
N LYS A 33 -18.84 -16.28 43.68
CA LYS A 33 -17.83 -16.51 44.73
C LYS A 33 -17.54 -18.00 44.95
N LYS A 34 -16.26 -18.38 44.83
CA LYS A 34 -15.55 -19.47 45.53
C LYS A 34 -14.08 -19.05 45.53
N GLY A 35 -13.31 -18.91 46.60
CA GLY A 35 -13.42 -19.39 47.98
C GLY A 35 -12.05 -19.95 48.39
N GLY A 36 -11.18 -19.08 48.93
CA GLY A 36 -9.95 -19.39 49.69
C GLY A 36 -8.78 -20.00 48.90
N SER A 37 -7.50 -19.77 49.20
CA SER A 37 -6.81 -18.97 50.23
C SER A 37 -5.30 -18.98 49.92
N GLY A 38 -4.56 -17.95 50.34
CA GLY A 38 -3.11 -18.06 50.56
C GLY A 38 -2.27 -17.09 49.72
N GLY A 39 -1.95 -15.93 50.29
CA GLY A 39 -1.40 -14.80 49.56
C GLY A 39 0.12 -14.72 49.42
N LYS A 40 0.54 -13.71 48.65
CA LYS A 40 1.70 -12.87 48.93
C LYS A 40 1.58 -11.59 48.10
N GLU A 41 1.55 -10.46 48.80
CA GLU A 41 1.70 -9.13 48.20
C GLU A 41 3.11 -8.95 47.62
N LYS A 42 3.22 -8.39 46.41
CA LYS A 42 4.20 -7.36 46.10
C LYS A 42 3.77 -6.56 44.87
N LYS A 43 3.62 -5.25 45.14
CA LYS A 43 3.54 -4.04 44.30
C LYS A 43 3.69 -4.17 42.78
N GLY A 44 2.80 -3.43 42.13
CA GLY A 44 2.63 -3.32 40.68
C GLY A 44 3.62 -2.41 39.96
N GLY A 45 3.65 -2.64 38.66
CA GLY A 45 4.30 -1.84 37.63
C GLY A 45 3.55 -2.13 36.31
N GLN A 46 3.12 -1.06 35.68
CA GLN A 46 2.04 -0.94 34.71
C GLN A 46 2.37 -1.59 33.35
N LYS A 47 1.52 -2.50 32.88
CA LYS A 47 1.62 -3.16 31.58
C LYS A 47 1.05 -2.21 30.50
N LYS A 48 1.92 -1.51 29.77
CA LYS A 48 1.55 -0.88 28.49
C LYS A 48 1.44 -1.99 27.44
N GLY A 49 0.28 -2.10 26.80
CA GLY A 49 0.08 -3.00 25.67
C GLY A 49 0.89 -2.48 24.48
N GLY A 50 1.93 -3.21 24.09
CA GLY A 50 2.52 -3.07 22.76
C GLY A 50 1.55 -3.60 21.72
N GLY A 51 1.45 -2.93 20.58
CA GLY A 51 0.66 -3.38 19.44
C GLY A 51 1.02 -4.82 19.07
N ALA A 52 0.04 -5.57 18.56
CA ALA A 52 0.19 -7.00 18.26
C ALA A 52 1.40 -7.31 17.35
N LEU A 53 1.82 -6.35 16.52
CA LEU A 53 2.99 -6.43 15.64
C LEU A 53 4.33 -6.43 16.40
N ALA A 54 4.47 -5.63 17.46
CA ALA A 54 5.74 -5.47 18.18
C ALA A 54 6.12 -6.71 19.02
N GLY A 55 5.16 -7.58 19.33
CA GLY A 55 5.36 -8.77 20.17
C GLY A 55 5.96 -9.97 19.45
N LEU A 56 5.81 -10.05 18.13
CA LEU A 56 6.14 -11.25 17.35
C LEU A 56 7.56 -11.17 16.73
N LEU A 57 8.02 -9.98 16.37
CA LEU A 57 9.37 -9.74 15.82
C LEU A 57 10.52 -9.98 16.82
N LYS A 58 10.25 -10.03 18.13
CA LYS A 58 11.28 -10.19 19.16
C LYS A 58 11.79 -11.63 19.35
N LYS A 59 11.23 -12.62 18.64
CA LYS A 59 11.52 -14.05 18.88
C LYS A 59 12.47 -14.72 17.87
N LYS A 60 12.97 -14.03 16.84
CA LYS A 60 13.63 -14.69 15.69
C LYS A 60 15.10 -14.29 15.45
N ALA A 61 15.82 -13.89 16.50
CA ALA A 61 17.21 -13.44 16.41
C ALA A 61 18.24 -14.55 16.70
N GLU A 62 18.19 -15.70 16.01
CA GLU A 62 19.29 -16.68 16.03
C GLU A 62 19.38 -17.43 14.69
N GLY A 63 20.41 -17.12 13.88
CA GLY A 63 20.72 -17.86 12.66
C GLY A 63 21.61 -17.09 11.68
N GLN A 64 22.93 -17.16 11.86
CA GLN A 64 23.92 -16.63 10.91
C GLN A 64 24.36 -17.69 9.91
N GLY A 65 24.38 -17.32 8.62
CA GLY A 65 25.25 -17.93 7.61
C GLY A 65 24.53 -18.66 6.47
N ALA A 66 23.94 -17.93 5.53
CA ALA A 66 23.64 -18.46 4.20
C ALA A 66 24.15 -17.48 3.13
N ALA A 67 24.80 -18.03 2.10
CA ALA A 67 25.37 -17.30 0.99
C ALA A 67 24.32 -16.46 0.25
N LEU A 68 24.76 -15.37 -0.40
CA LEU A 68 23.97 -14.36 -1.14
C LEU A 68 23.05 -14.89 -2.26
N GLU A 69 22.88 -16.21 -2.41
CA GLU A 69 21.97 -16.82 -3.36
C GLU A 69 20.50 -16.79 -2.88
N GLU A 70 20.24 -16.68 -1.58
CA GLU A 70 18.89 -16.55 -1.04
C GLU A 70 18.80 -15.34 -0.10
N LEU A 71 18.49 -14.17 -0.66
CA LEU A 71 18.44 -12.91 0.09
C LEU A 71 17.34 -12.89 1.14
N ALA A 72 16.23 -13.60 0.90
CA ALA A 72 15.16 -13.85 1.86
C ALA A 72 14.38 -15.10 1.45
N THR A 73 13.82 -15.79 2.43
CA THR A 73 12.88 -16.91 2.22
C THR A 73 11.43 -16.40 2.13
N PRO A 74 10.52 -17.12 1.46
CA PRO A 74 9.09 -16.77 1.46
C PRO A 74 8.49 -16.65 2.87
N ALA A 75 8.95 -17.47 3.82
CA ALA A 75 8.51 -17.39 5.22
C ALA A 75 8.96 -16.12 5.95
N GLN A 76 9.88 -15.32 5.38
CA GLN A 76 10.26 -14.01 5.90
C GLN A 76 9.42 -12.90 5.27
N TYR A 77 9.32 -12.85 3.93
CA TYR A 77 8.66 -11.73 3.25
C TYR A 77 7.16 -11.90 3.04
N ALA A 78 6.62 -13.11 3.19
CA ALA A 78 5.18 -13.41 3.09
C ALA A 78 4.57 -13.81 4.45
N ASP A 79 5.26 -13.48 5.55
CA ASP A 79 4.72 -13.61 6.90
C ASP A 79 3.44 -12.76 7.07
N PRO A 80 2.42 -13.21 7.83
CA PRO A 80 1.18 -12.46 8.02
C PRO A 80 1.37 -11.04 8.53
N GLU A 81 2.35 -10.78 9.41
CA GLU A 81 2.62 -9.41 9.89
C GLU A 81 3.26 -8.55 8.82
N ILE A 82 4.12 -9.14 7.99
CA ILE A 82 4.70 -8.45 6.84
C ILE A 82 3.60 -8.13 5.83
N ASN A 83 2.65 -9.04 5.59
CA ASN A 83 1.49 -8.74 4.75
C ASN A 83 0.67 -7.56 5.28
N LEU A 84 0.39 -7.51 6.58
CA LEU A 84 -0.29 -6.37 7.21
C LEU A 84 0.51 -5.07 7.06
N LEU A 85 1.83 -5.12 7.28
CA LEU A 85 2.72 -3.98 7.06
C LEU A 85 2.70 -3.51 5.61
N LEU A 86 2.72 -4.42 4.64
CA LEU A 86 2.67 -4.11 3.21
C LEU A 86 1.34 -3.47 2.82
N LEU A 87 0.22 -3.91 3.39
CA LEU A 87 -1.07 -3.23 3.21
C LEU A 87 -1.04 -1.81 3.75
N SER A 88 -0.47 -1.62 4.95
CA SER A 88 -0.24 -0.30 5.53
C SER A 88 0.65 0.59 4.67
N ILE A 89 1.72 0.05 4.08
CA ILE A 89 2.61 0.76 3.16
C ILE A 89 1.85 1.16 1.89
N CYS A 90 1.14 0.24 1.24
CA CYS A 90 0.37 0.52 0.03
C CYS A 90 -0.73 1.57 0.28
N GLN A 91 -1.47 1.45 1.39
CA GLN A 91 -2.51 2.41 1.76
C GLN A 91 -1.90 3.80 2.03
N SER A 92 -0.78 3.85 2.76
CA SER A 92 -0.11 5.11 3.08
C SER A 92 0.46 5.79 1.83
N TYR A 93 1.03 5.00 0.90
CA TYR A 93 1.50 5.48 -0.39
C TYR A 93 0.35 6.08 -1.21
N TRP A 94 -0.79 5.39 -1.30
CA TRP A 94 -1.97 5.93 -1.98
C TRP A 94 -2.49 7.20 -1.31
N LYS A 95 -2.53 7.25 0.02
CA LYS A 95 -2.94 8.46 0.75
C LYS A 95 -2.04 9.65 0.41
N ALA A 96 -0.73 9.43 0.37
CA ALA A 96 0.29 10.45 0.11
C ALA A 96 0.29 10.93 -1.35
N TYR A 97 0.24 10.01 -2.32
CA TYR A 97 0.52 10.32 -3.74
C TYR A 97 -0.68 10.13 -4.67
N LYS A 98 -1.81 9.58 -4.19
CA LYS A 98 -3.00 9.26 -5.00
C LYS A 98 -2.72 8.29 -6.16
N GLU A 99 -1.67 7.50 -6.02
CA GLU A 99 -1.24 6.47 -6.96
C GLU A 99 -1.18 5.12 -6.23
N TYR A 100 -1.39 4.02 -6.96
CA TYR A 100 -1.14 2.69 -6.41
C TYR A 100 0.36 2.40 -6.46
N LEU A 101 0.92 1.95 -5.34
CA LEU A 101 2.33 1.51 -5.31
C LEU A 101 2.54 0.31 -6.25
N ILE A 102 1.59 -0.62 -6.23
CA ILE A 102 1.54 -1.79 -7.10
C ILE A 102 0.08 -2.23 -7.24
N THR A 103 -0.29 -2.71 -8.43
CA THR A 103 -1.61 -3.31 -8.69
C THR A 103 -1.47 -4.81 -8.72
N VAL A 104 -1.91 -5.46 -7.65
CA VAL A 104 -1.87 -6.90 -7.43
C VAL A 104 -3.02 -7.28 -6.47
N ASP A 105 -3.54 -8.51 -6.55
CA ASP A 105 -4.46 -9.01 -5.53
C ASP A 105 -3.75 -9.26 -4.19
N LEU A 106 -4.53 -9.41 -3.12
CA LEU A 106 -4.02 -9.55 -1.75
C LEU A 106 -3.20 -10.83 -1.56
N GLN A 107 -3.51 -11.91 -2.28
CA GLN A 107 -2.83 -13.21 -2.12
C GLN A 107 -1.39 -13.14 -2.65
N HIS A 108 -1.17 -12.36 -3.72
CA HIS A 108 0.15 -12.20 -4.34
C HIS A 108 0.91 -10.93 -3.90
N LEU A 109 0.35 -10.12 -2.99
CA LEU A 109 0.92 -8.82 -2.59
C LEU A 109 2.37 -8.91 -2.10
N ALA A 110 2.65 -9.82 -1.15
CA ALA A 110 3.99 -9.97 -0.58
C ALA A 110 5.03 -10.35 -1.63
N GLU A 111 4.71 -11.33 -2.46
CA GLU A 111 5.62 -11.78 -3.51
C GLU A 111 5.84 -10.69 -4.57
N ALA A 112 4.78 -10.00 -4.96
CA ALA A 112 4.85 -8.93 -5.96
C ALA A 112 5.71 -7.76 -5.47
N ILE A 113 5.51 -7.27 -4.24
CA ILE A 113 6.36 -6.19 -3.69
C ILE A 113 7.79 -6.67 -3.46
N TYR A 114 7.97 -7.90 -2.98
CA TYR A 114 9.29 -8.48 -2.76
C TYR A 114 10.11 -8.50 -4.06
N LYS A 115 9.48 -8.87 -5.18
CA LYS A 115 10.12 -9.02 -6.49
C LYS A 115 10.09 -7.76 -7.37
N ALA A 116 9.36 -6.71 -6.97
CA ALA A 116 9.06 -5.53 -7.77
C ALA A 116 10.27 -4.82 -8.41
N PRO A 117 10.09 -4.13 -9.55
CA PRO A 117 11.14 -3.37 -10.24
C PRO A 117 11.44 -2.00 -9.59
N PHE A 118 11.38 -1.94 -8.26
CA PHE A 118 11.74 -0.77 -7.47
C PHE A 118 12.28 -1.23 -6.11
N VAL A 119 13.05 -0.37 -5.46
CA VAL A 119 13.47 -0.57 -4.07
C VAL A 119 12.32 -0.14 -3.16
N CYS A 120 12.00 -0.97 -2.17
CA CYS A 120 11.09 -0.63 -1.08
C CYS A 120 11.73 -1.00 0.25
N LEU A 121 11.87 0.00 1.13
CA LEU A 121 12.41 -0.13 2.48
C LEU A 121 11.48 0.56 3.47
N ALA A 122 11.30 -0.01 4.65
CA ALA A 122 10.57 0.63 5.73
C ALA A 122 11.28 0.44 7.07
N HIS A 123 11.16 1.43 7.95
CA HIS A 123 11.59 1.37 9.35
C HIS A 123 10.46 1.81 10.27
N ASN A 124 10.48 1.34 11.52
CA ASN A 124 9.62 1.87 12.58
C ASN A 124 10.12 3.25 13.06
N SER A 125 9.24 4.13 13.55
CA SER A 125 9.70 5.45 14.01
C SER A 125 8.79 6.17 15.01
N PHE A 126 7.49 5.85 15.04
CA PHE A 126 6.51 6.66 15.77
C PHE A 126 5.93 5.97 17.01
N GLU A 127 6.27 4.70 17.22
CA GLU A 127 5.84 3.94 18.38
C GLU A 127 6.53 4.43 19.67
N ASP A 128 5.79 4.40 20.78
CA ASP A 128 6.31 4.71 22.12
C ASP A 128 7.57 3.89 22.44
N GLY A 129 8.70 4.58 22.65
CA GLY A 129 9.97 3.95 23.03
C GLY A 129 10.89 3.59 21.86
N VAL A 130 10.58 4.01 20.63
CA VAL A 130 11.48 3.93 19.48
C VAL A 130 12.33 5.20 19.40
N ASP A 131 13.56 5.14 19.95
CA ASP A 131 14.54 6.24 19.87
C ASP A 131 15.57 6.04 18.74
N ASP A 132 15.76 4.80 18.29
CA ASP A 132 16.66 4.41 17.19
C ASP A 132 15.89 3.50 16.21
N PRO A 133 15.27 4.09 15.16
CA PRO A 133 14.54 3.37 14.12
C PRO A 133 15.30 2.16 13.58
N THR A 134 14.62 1.03 13.42
CA THR A 134 15.14 -0.20 12.82
C THR A 134 14.38 -0.55 11.55
N PHE A 135 15.06 -1.11 10.56
CA PHE A 135 14.37 -1.59 9.37
C PHE A 135 13.41 -2.72 9.74
N VAL A 136 12.19 -2.64 9.23
CA VAL A 136 11.12 -3.64 9.47
C VAL A 136 10.73 -4.36 8.18
N TYR A 137 11.16 -3.82 7.03
CA TYR A 137 10.94 -4.44 5.73
C TYR A 137 12.01 -3.99 4.72
N ALA A 138 12.43 -4.92 3.86
CA ALA A 138 13.26 -4.67 2.70
C ALA A 138 12.91 -5.67 1.58
N ASN A 139 12.55 -5.16 0.40
CA ASN A 139 12.31 -6.06 -0.74
C ASN A 139 13.61 -6.57 -1.38
N ARG A 140 13.53 -7.49 -2.35
CA ARG A 140 14.70 -8.11 -2.99
C ARG A 140 15.65 -7.07 -3.58
N ALA A 141 15.10 -6.02 -4.21
CA ALA A 141 15.90 -4.94 -4.77
C ALA A 141 16.66 -4.16 -3.68
N ALA A 142 16.01 -3.86 -2.55
CA ALA A 142 16.65 -3.24 -1.39
C ALA A 142 17.79 -4.12 -0.86
N LEU A 143 17.54 -5.41 -0.64
CA LEU A 143 18.51 -6.36 -0.12
C LEU A 143 19.76 -6.46 -1.01
N ARG A 144 19.57 -6.54 -2.33
CA ARG A 144 20.67 -6.47 -3.31
C ARG A 144 21.44 -5.15 -3.21
N LEU A 145 20.71 -4.03 -3.20
CA LEU A 145 21.33 -2.71 -3.22
C LEU A 145 22.12 -2.42 -1.93
N PHE A 146 21.68 -2.93 -0.78
CA PHE A 146 22.37 -2.81 0.49
C PHE A 146 23.37 -3.94 0.76
N ASP A 147 23.58 -4.86 -0.19
CA ASP A 147 24.51 -5.99 -0.10
C ASP A 147 24.27 -6.87 1.14
N ALA A 148 23.00 -7.10 1.48
CA ALA A 148 22.55 -7.73 2.72
C ALA A 148 21.48 -8.81 2.47
N THR A 149 21.44 -9.81 3.33
CA THR A 149 20.32 -10.73 3.50
C THR A 149 19.22 -10.11 4.38
N TRP A 150 18.04 -10.72 4.40
CA TRP A 150 16.92 -10.28 5.23
C TRP A 150 17.31 -10.21 6.71
N ASP A 151 17.96 -11.25 7.23
CA ASP A 151 18.34 -11.32 8.65
C ASP A 151 19.46 -10.34 9.02
N GLU A 152 20.23 -9.85 8.05
CA GLU A 152 21.26 -8.83 8.27
C GLU A 152 20.67 -7.40 8.25
N LEU A 153 19.62 -7.16 7.45
CA LEU A 153 19.07 -5.82 7.27
C LEU A 153 17.82 -5.57 8.12
N VAL A 154 16.86 -6.49 8.11
CA VAL A 154 15.61 -6.35 8.87
C VAL A 154 15.89 -6.60 10.35
N GLY A 155 15.53 -5.62 11.18
CA GLY A 155 15.88 -5.51 12.59
C GLY A 155 17.14 -4.68 12.85
N ALA A 156 17.94 -4.36 11.83
CA ALA A 156 19.11 -3.52 11.99
C ALA A 156 18.75 -2.02 12.08
N PRO A 157 19.54 -1.19 12.80
CA PRO A 157 19.29 0.24 12.89
C PRO A 157 19.28 0.92 11.52
N SER A 158 18.24 1.69 11.20
CA SER A 158 18.07 2.38 9.91
C SER A 158 19.26 3.29 9.58
N ARG A 159 19.94 3.82 10.61
CA ARG A 159 21.14 4.65 10.45
C ARG A 159 22.32 3.97 9.74
N ILE A 160 22.37 2.63 9.67
CA ILE A 160 23.45 1.93 8.94
C ILE A 160 23.38 2.13 7.42
N SER A 161 22.27 2.68 6.90
CA SER A 161 22.10 2.99 5.48
C SER A 161 22.92 4.19 5.00
N GLY A 162 23.68 4.84 5.86
CA GLY A 162 24.55 5.96 5.50
C GLY A 162 25.74 6.11 6.42
N ASP A 163 26.82 6.69 5.92
CA ASP A 163 27.96 7.10 6.73
C ASP A 163 27.68 8.34 7.56
N GLU A 164 28.57 8.62 8.53
CA GLU A 164 28.55 9.84 9.35
C GLU A 164 28.36 11.11 8.51
N SER A 165 28.99 11.19 7.33
CA SER A 165 28.90 12.37 6.45
C SER A 165 27.52 12.60 5.82
N VAL A 166 26.64 11.59 5.80
CA VAL A 166 25.29 11.67 5.19
C VAL A 166 24.17 11.50 6.22
N GLN A 167 24.51 11.29 7.50
CA GLN A 167 23.54 11.15 8.59
C GLN A 167 22.67 12.40 8.75
N GLU A 168 23.27 13.59 8.64
CA GLU A 168 22.56 14.86 8.79
C GLU A 168 21.51 15.04 7.70
N GLU A 169 21.91 14.90 6.42
CA GLU A 169 21.00 14.96 5.27
C GLU A 169 19.86 13.94 5.38
N ARG A 170 20.17 12.69 5.77
CA ARG A 170 19.15 11.67 6.02
C ARG A 170 18.17 12.13 7.11
N ASN A 171 18.67 12.59 8.25
CA ASN A 171 17.84 12.99 9.37
C ASN A 171 16.93 14.18 8.99
N THR A 172 17.44 15.15 8.22
CA THR A 172 16.61 16.25 7.69
C THR A 172 15.48 15.73 6.81
N LEU A 173 15.77 14.80 5.88
CA LEU A 173 14.73 14.20 5.03
C LEU A 173 13.68 13.43 5.84
N LEU A 174 14.11 12.64 6.84
CA LEU A 174 13.20 11.89 7.71
C LEU A 174 12.32 12.81 8.56
N GLN A 175 12.89 13.87 9.14
CA GLN A 175 12.15 14.88 9.91
C GLN A 175 11.16 15.65 9.04
N GLN A 176 11.56 16.00 7.82
CA GLN A 176 10.67 16.65 6.86
C GLN A 176 9.48 15.75 6.55
N ALA A 177 9.72 14.49 6.18
CA ALA A 177 8.64 13.52 5.92
C ALA A 177 7.77 13.30 7.16
N ALA A 178 8.36 13.24 8.37
CA ALA A 178 7.62 13.12 9.61
C ALA A 178 6.64 14.29 9.80
N ALA A 179 7.05 15.52 9.46
CA ALA A 179 6.23 16.72 9.60
C ALA A 179 5.19 16.90 8.49
N THR A 180 5.54 16.58 7.23
CA THR A 180 4.66 16.82 6.07
C THR A 180 3.83 15.61 5.66
N GLY A 181 4.14 14.43 6.20
CA GLY A 181 3.54 13.15 5.82
C GLY A 181 4.27 12.45 4.67
N ALA A 182 4.84 13.22 3.72
CA ALA A 182 5.58 12.71 2.58
C ALA A 182 6.55 13.74 1.97
N VAL A 183 7.57 13.22 1.28
CA VAL A 183 8.57 13.96 0.50
C VAL A 183 8.73 13.25 -0.84
N GLU A 184 8.75 14.02 -1.93
CA GLU A 184 9.03 13.52 -3.29
C GLU A 184 10.41 13.97 -3.76
N ASN A 185 10.91 13.29 -4.79
CA ASN A 185 12.21 13.57 -5.40
C ASN A 185 13.34 13.62 -4.36
N CYS A 186 13.26 12.78 -3.33
CA CYS A 186 14.32 12.70 -2.35
C CYS A 186 15.54 12.05 -3.02
N GLU A 187 16.67 12.72 -2.85
CA GLU A 187 17.96 12.24 -3.27
C GLU A 187 18.87 12.19 -2.04
N GLY A 188 19.92 11.39 -2.12
CA GLY A 188 20.92 11.38 -1.06
C GLY A 188 21.84 10.19 -1.20
N TRP A 189 23.09 10.41 -0.82
CA TRP A 189 24.10 9.37 -0.81
C TRP A 189 23.83 8.38 0.33
N ARG A 190 23.94 7.09 0.02
CA ARG A 190 23.78 5.98 0.94
C ARG A 190 24.97 5.04 0.79
N ARG A 191 25.12 4.16 1.78
CA ARG A 191 26.16 3.13 1.80
C ARG A 191 25.51 1.79 2.08
N SER A 192 25.88 0.78 1.30
CA SER A 192 25.56 -0.63 1.56
C SER A 192 26.31 -1.15 2.79
N LEU A 193 25.91 -2.31 3.32
CA LEU A 193 26.60 -2.92 4.46
C LEU A 193 28.06 -3.29 4.14
N LYS A 194 28.38 -3.51 2.85
CA LYS A 194 29.73 -3.82 2.37
C LYS A 194 30.53 -2.60 1.91
N GLY A 195 30.00 -1.39 2.07
CA GLY A 195 30.75 -0.16 1.81
C GLY A 195 30.58 0.45 0.42
N ARG A 196 29.89 -0.22 -0.52
CA ARG A 196 29.53 0.38 -1.81
C ARG A 196 28.60 1.56 -1.59
N ARG A 197 28.91 2.70 -2.21
CA ARG A 197 28.10 3.91 -2.14
C ARG A 197 27.25 4.07 -3.39
N PHE A 198 26.06 4.60 -3.21
CA PHE A 198 25.13 4.92 -4.29
C PHE A 198 24.28 6.11 -3.86
N LYS A 199 23.78 6.87 -4.82
CA LYS A 199 22.89 8.00 -4.56
C LYS A 199 21.47 7.64 -4.98
N ILE A 200 20.52 7.73 -4.07
CA ILE A 200 19.09 7.59 -4.39
C ILE A 200 18.69 8.70 -5.37
N LYS A 201 17.90 8.37 -6.40
CA LYS A 201 17.37 9.32 -7.38
C LYS A 201 15.84 9.21 -7.46
N GLY A 202 15.15 10.35 -7.37
CA GLY A 202 13.70 10.41 -7.54
C GLY A 202 12.92 9.64 -6.48
N GLY A 203 13.44 9.53 -5.25
CA GLY A 203 12.79 8.74 -4.20
C GLY A 203 11.52 9.40 -3.65
N ARG A 204 10.60 8.56 -3.22
CA ARG A 204 9.38 8.93 -2.50
C ARG A 204 9.48 8.40 -1.08
N LEU A 205 9.58 9.29 -0.10
CA LEU A 205 9.65 8.98 1.32
C LEU A 205 8.34 9.41 1.99
N PHE A 206 7.68 8.53 2.73
CA PHE A 206 6.37 8.80 3.31
C PHE A 206 6.19 8.10 4.66
N ASN A 207 5.33 8.68 5.50
CA ASN A 207 4.94 8.07 6.76
C ASN A 207 3.98 6.90 6.51
N VAL A 208 4.19 5.81 7.24
CA VAL A 208 3.37 4.61 7.22
C VAL A 208 2.44 4.65 8.44
N SER A 209 1.14 4.57 8.19
CA SER A 209 0.13 4.40 9.24
C SER A 209 -0.33 2.95 9.35
N GLU A 210 -0.61 2.50 10.57
CA GLU A 210 -1.39 1.27 10.79
C GLU A 210 -2.82 1.42 10.22
N ILE A 211 -3.51 0.29 10.10
CA ILE A 211 -4.92 0.25 9.67
C ILE A 211 -5.82 1.06 10.61
N THR A 212 -5.47 1.16 11.90
CA THR A 212 -6.18 1.97 12.91
C THR A 212 -6.06 3.48 12.65
N GLY A 213 -5.10 3.91 11.83
CA GLY A 213 -4.79 5.30 11.53
C GLY A 213 -3.62 5.87 12.33
N ASP A 214 -3.08 5.13 13.30
CA ASP A 214 -1.91 5.56 14.07
C ASP A 214 -0.63 5.52 13.22
N LEU A 215 0.29 6.44 13.44
CA LEU A 215 1.58 6.43 12.76
C LEU A 215 2.45 5.31 13.32
N TYR A 216 3.05 4.52 12.43
CA TYR A 216 3.92 3.39 12.77
C TYR A 216 5.39 3.69 12.44
N GLY A 217 5.64 4.02 11.18
CA GLY A 217 7.00 4.13 10.65
C GLY A 217 7.09 4.99 9.41
N GLN A 218 8.16 4.84 8.66
CA GLN A 218 8.36 5.50 7.38
C GLN A 218 8.85 4.51 6.34
N ALA A 219 8.47 4.73 5.09
CA ALA A 219 8.91 3.91 3.97
C ALA A 219 9.46 4.78 2.85
N VAL A 220 10.44 4.25 2.12
CA VAL A 220 11.00 4.87 0.92
C VAL A 220 10.86 3.93 -0.26
N VAL A 221 10.44 4.49 -1.39
CA VAL A 221 10.33 3.81 -2.68
C VAL A 221 11.09 4.58 -3.75
N PHE A 222 11.89 3.89 -4.55
CA PHE A 222 12.59 4.47 -5.70
C PHE A 222 12.96 3.40 -6.72
N SER A 223 13.04 3.80 -7.99
CA SER A 223 13.39 2.90 -9.11
C SER A 223 14.74 3.20 -9.74
N GLN A 224 15.41 4.27 -9.32
CA GLN A 224 16.70 4.68 -9.87
C GLN A 224 17.70 5.07 -8.79
N TYR A 225 18.97 4.78 -9.04
CA TYR A 225 20.08 5.25 -8.23
C TYR A 225 21.30 5.50 -9.11
N GLU A 226 22.18 6.37 -8.66
CA GLU A 226 23.46 6.69 -9.32
C GLU A 226 24.60 5.99 -8.58
N GLU A 227 25.46 5.29 -9.29
CA GLU A 227 26.69 4.69 -8.75
C GLU A 227 27.77 5.78 -8.57
N GLU A 228 28.86 5.47 -7.84
CA GLU A 228 29.94 6.45 -7.62
C GLU A 228 30.63 6.96 -8.90
N ASP A 229 30.58 6.19 -9.98
CA ASP A 229 31.13 6.58 -11.29
C ASP A 229 30.19 7.51 -12.09
N GLY A 230 29.02 7.85 -11.54
CA GLY A 230 27.99 8.68 -12.16
C GLY A 230 27.00 7.92 -13.04
N SER A 231 27.13 6.60 -13.16
CA SER A 231 26.20 5.78 -13.93
C SER A 231 24.83 5.71 -13.27
N LEU A 232 23.78 6.07 -14.01
CA LEU A 232 22.41 5.93 -13.56
C LEU A 232 21.92 4.50 -13.81
N VAL A 233 21.49 3.82 -12.75
CA VAL A 233 20.99 2.45 -12.79
C VAL A 233 19.49 2.44 -12.51
N THR A 234 18.72 1.78 -13.37
CA THR A 234 17.30 1.48 -13.14
C THR A 234 17.17 0.10 -12.50
N VAL A 235 16.47 0.04 -11.38
CA VAL A 235 16.21 -1.18 -10.62
C VAL A 235 15.47 -2.18 -11.49
N GLN A 236 15.97 -3.42 -11.52
CA GLN A 236 15.36 -4.54 -12.22
C GLN A 236 14.52 -5.35 -11.24
N GLY A 237 13.41 -5.89 -11.71
CA GLY A 237 12.53 -6.75 -10.94
C GLY A 237 11.47 -7.41 -11.82
N ASP A 238 10.61 -8.19 -11.19
CA ASP A 238 9.53 -8.88 -11.88
C ASP A 238 8.29 -7.99 -11.82
N ALA A 239 7.65 -7.77 -12.97
CA ALA A 239 6.36 -7.11 -12.99
C ALA A 239 5.35 -8.00 -12.24
N PRO A 240 4.42 -7.43 -11.45
CA PRO A 240 3.35 -8.20 -10.87
C PRO A 240 2.56 -8.91 -11.99
N PRO A 241 1.98 -10.09 -11.72
CA PRO A 241 1.01 -10.66 -12.64
C PRO A 241 -0.10 -9.64 -12.90
N ALA A 242 -0.59 -9.57 -14.14
CA ALA A 242 -1.69 -8.68 -14.47
C ALA A 242 -2.91 -9.07 -13.61
N VAL A 243 -3.44 -8.11 -12.84
CA VAL A 243 -4.69 -8.33 -12.11
C VAL A 243 -5.80 -8.42 -13.14
N GLU A 244 -6.38 -9.60 -13.28
CA GLU A 244 -7.61 -9.75 -14.03
C GLU A 244 -8.76 -9.17 -13.22
N LEU A 245 -9.10 -7.91 -13.50
CA LEU A 245 -10.25 -7.26 -12.90
C LEU A 245 -11.56 -7.78 -13.54
N PRO A 246 -12.65 -7.89 -12.75
CA PRO A 246 -13.98 -8.11 -13.31
C PRO A 246 -14.34 -7.02 -14.29
N PRO A 247 -15.08 -7.38 -15.36
CA PRO A 247 -15.77 -6.38 -16.17
C PRO A 247 -16.51 -5.43 -15.25
N THR A 248 -16.40 -4.13 -15.49
CA THR A 248 -17.17 -3.16 -14.73
C THR A 248 -18.63 -3.15 -15.22
N GLU A 249 -19.54 -2.63 -14.41
CA GLU A 249 -20.91 -2.37 -14.88
C GLU A 249 -20.94 -1.45 -16.12
N GLU A 250 -19.98 -0.52 -16.20
CA GLU A 250 -19.79 0.35 -17.36
C GLU A 250 -19.38 -0.44 -18.61
N ASP A 251 -18.49 -1.44 -18.48
CA ASP A 251 -18.10 -2.32 -19.59
C ASP A 251 -19.30 -3.15 -20.11
N LEU A 252 -20.13 -3.66 -19.19
CA LEU A 252 -21.35 -4.40 -19.55
C LEU A 252 -22.36 -3.50 -20.27
N ALA A 253 -22.59 -2.30 -19.75
CA ALA A 253 -23.48 -1.31 -20.36
C ALA A 253 -22.98 -0.85 -21.73
N ALA A 254 -21.68 -0.62 -21.87
CA ALA A 254 -21.06 -0.26 -23.15
C ALA A 254 -21.21 -1.37 -24.19
N ALA A 255 -21.04 -2.64 -23.79
CA ALA A 255 -21.24 -3.78 -24.67
C ALA A 255 -22.72 -3.92 -25.11
N GLU A 256 -23.68 -3.74 -24.19
CA GLU A 256 -25.11 -3.73 -24.52
C GLU A 256 -25.48 -2.60 -25.48
N ALA A 257 -24.97 -1.39 -25.23
CA ALA A 257 -25.17 -0.24 -26.10
C ALA A 257 -24.62 -0.51 -27.51
N ALA A 258 -23.42 -1.10 -27.61
CA ALA A 258 -22.82 -1.44 -28.91
C ALA A 258 -23.62 -2.50 -29.69
N VAL A 259 -24.26 -3.45 -29.01
CA VAL A 259 -25.19 -4.42 -29.63
C VAL A 259 -26.46 -3.72 -30.10
N THR A 260 -27.00 -2.82 -29.29
CA THR A 260 -28.21 -2.05 -29.62
C THR A 260 -27.99 -1.14 -30.82
N GLU A 261 -26.86 -0.42 -30.86
CA GLU A 261 -26.46 0.45 -31.96
C GLU A 261 -26.31 -0.33 -33.27
N GLN A 262 -25.56 -1.44 -33.26
CA GLN A 262 -25.39 -2.27 -34.45
C GLN A 262 -26.71 -2.90 -34.91
N GLY A 263 -27.58 -3.27 -33.95
CA GLY A 263 -28.94 -3.72 -34.25
C GLY A 263 -29.80 -2.64 -34.89
N ALA A 264 -29.61 -1.36 -34.55
CA ALA A 264 -30.23 -0.24 -35.24
C ALA A 264 -29.65 -0.04 -36.65
N ALA A 265 -28.32 -0.15 -36.82
CA ALA A 265 -27.67 -0.05 -38.13
C ALA A 265 -28.18 -1.12 -39.12
N VAL A 266 -28.29 -2.38 -38.67
CA VAL A 266 -28.87 -3.47 -39.48
C VAL A 266 -30.31 -3.17 -39.90
N ARG A 267 -31.13 -2.58 -39.00
CA ARG A 267 -32.50 -2.17 -39.32
C ARG A 267 -32.55 -1.03 -40.33
N ALA A 268 -31.72 0.00 -40.15
CA ALA A 268 -31.63 1.13 -41.09
C ALA A 268 -31.25 0.67 -42.51
N LEU A 269 -30.30 -0.27 -42.65
CA LEU A 269 -29.96 -0.83 -43.96
C LEU A 269 -31.16 -1.51 -44.65
N LYS A 270 -32.03 -2.18 -43.88
CA LYS A 270 -33.21 -2.89 -44.41
C LYS A 270 -34.38 -1.96 -44.69
N GLU A 271 -34.65 -1.04 -43.76
CA GLU A 271 -35.85 -0.19 -43.79
C GLU A 271 -35.64 1.08 -44.61
N GLU A 272 -34.51 1.76 -44.47
CA GLU A 272 -34.24 3.03 -45.15
C GLU A 272 -33.64 2.83 -46.54
N ARG A 273 -32.77 1.82 -46.68
CA ARG A 273 -32.10 1.51 -47.96
C ARG A 273 -32.74 0.37 -48.74
N GLY A 274 -33.77 -0.27 -48.17
CA GLY A 274 -34.51 -1.36 -48.84
C GLY A 274 -33.68 -2.61 -49.12
N LEU A 275 -32.53 -2.76 -48.45
CA LEU A 275 -31.62 -3.90 -48.67
C LEU A 275 -32.21 -5.17 -48.05
N THR A 276 -31.92 -6.29 -48.70
CA THR A 276 -32.36 -7.63 -48.30
C THR A 276 -31.27 -8.35 -47.51
N ASN A 277 -31.61 -9.51 -46.94
CA ASN A 277 -30.63 -10.35 -46.23
C ASN A 277 -29.52 -10.93 -47.14
N GLN A 278 -29.66 -10.82 -48.46
CA GLN A 278 -28.66 -11.31 -49.42
C GLN A 278 -27.65 -10.24 -49.80
N ASP A 279 -27.92 -8.97 -49.48
CA ASP A 279 -27.04 -7.87 -49.82
C ASP A 279 -25.76 -7.93 -48.97
N PRO A 280 -24.57 -7.82 -49.58
CA PRO A 280 -23.30 -7.95 -48.88
C PRO A 280 -23.17 -7.04 -47.66
N GLU A 281 -23.74 -5.83 -47.73
CA GLU A 281 -23.73 -4.85 -46.64
C GLU A 281 -24.55 -5.32 -45.44
N VAL A 282 -25.73 -5.91 -45.68
CA VAL A 282 -26.58 -6.45 -44.61
C VAL A 282 -25.94 -7.70 -44.00
N VAL A 283 -25.33 -8.55 -44.83
CA VAL A 283 -24.60 -9.74 -44.36
C VAL A 283 -23.42 -9.34 -43.46
N ALA A 284 -22.62 -8.35 -43.87
CA ALA A 284 -21.52 -7.84 -43.07
C ALA A 284 -22.01 -7.22 -41.75
N ALA A 285 -23.05 -6.38 -41.79
CA ALA A 285 -23.59 -5.73 -40.60
C ALA A 285 -24.19 -6.74 -39.59
N VAL A 286 -24.84 -7.80 -40.08
CA VAL A 286 -25.37 -8.91 -39.24
C VAL A 286 -24.23 -9.75 -38.65
N ALA A 287 -23.16 -10.00 -39.41
CA ALA A 287 -21.98 -10.70 -38.90
C ALA A 287 -21.32 -9.90 -37.76
N GLU A 288 -21.19 -8.59 -37.91
CA GLU A 288 -20.70 -7.71 -36.85
C GLU A 288 -21.65 -7.68 -35.65
N LEU A 289 -22.97 -7.63 -35.87
CA LEU A 289 -23.94 -7.73 -34.78
C LEU A 289 -23.79 -9.05 -33.99
N LYS A 290 -23.57 -10.17 -34.68
CA LYS A 290 -23.32 -11.47 -34.03
C LYS A 290 -22.05 -11.44 -33.20
N ALA A 291 -20.96 -10.89 -33.74
CA ALA A 291 -19.70 -10.75 -33.01
C ALA A 291 -19.85 -9.88 -31.75
N ARG A 292 -20.56 -8.76 -31.84
CA ARG A 292 -20.83 -7.90 -30.68
C ARG A 292 -21.69 -8.59 -29.61
N LYS A 293 -22.68 -9.39 -30.02
CA LYS A 293 -23.49 -10.21 -29.08
C LYS A 293 -22.67 -11.29 -28.39
N GLU A 294 -21.78 -11.96 -29.11
CA GLU A 294 -20.87 -12.96 -28.53
C GLU A 294 -19.91 -12.29 -27.53
N ALA A 295 -19.37 -11.12 -27.86
CA ALA A 295 -18.52 -10.34 -26.94
C ALA A 295 -19.28 -9.89 -25.68
N GLN A 296 -20.52 -9.40 -25.83
CA GLN A 296 -21.39 -9.06 -24.69
C GLN A 296 -21.65 -10.28 -23.79
N ALA A 297 -22.00 -11.43 -24.37
CA ALA A 297 -22.25 -12.65 -23.61
C ALA A 297 -20.99 -13.16 -22.88
N ALA A 298 -19.81 -13.04 -23.50
CA ALA A 298 -18.55 -13.39 -22.86
C ALA A 298 -18.22 -12.45 -21.68
N LEU A 299 -18.47 -11.14 -21.83
CA LEU A 299 -18.32 -10.17 -20.74
C LEU A 299 -19.28 -10.46 -19.59
N GLN A 300 -20.56 -10.73 -19.89
CA GLN A 300 -21.57 -11.08 -18.90
C GLN A 300 -21.17 -12.34 -18.11
N ARG A 301 -20.75 -13.39 -18.81
CA ARG A 301 -20.28 -14.62 -18.17
C ARG A 301 -19.05 -14.38 -17.28
N ARG A 302 -18.07 -13.61 -17.75
CA ARG A 302 -16.88 -13.29 -16.96
C ARG A 302 -17.21 -12.46 -15.72
N TRP A 303 -18.22 -11.60 -15.80
CA TRP A 303 -18.75 -10.89 -14.64
C TRP A 303 -19.42 -11.85 -13.65
N GLU A 304 -20.30 -12.73 -14.13
CA GLU A 304 -20.96 -13.76 -13.29
C GLU A 304 -19.95 -14.69 -12.61
N ASP A 305 -18.95 -15.18 -13.36
CA ASP A 305 -17.94 -16.10 -12.85
C ASP A 305 -17.08 -15.48 -11.74
N MET A 306 -16.78 -14.16 -11.80
CA MET A 306 -15.87 -13.52 -10.85
C MET A 306 -16.58 -12.74 -9.74
N VAL A 307 -17.71 -12.09 -10.04
CA VAL A 307 -18.51 -11.34 -9.06
C VAL A 307 -19.54 -12.25 -8.40
N GLY A 308 -20.20 -13.12 -9.17
CA GLY A 308 -21.19 -14.06 -8.67
C GLY A 308 -20.58 -15.07 -7.68
N SER A 309 -19.41 -15.63 -7.99
CA SER A 309 -18.71 -16.54 -7.06
C SER A 309 -18.30 -15.84 -5.76
N THR A 310 -18.00 -14.54 -5.82
CA THR A 310 -17.62 -13.75 -4.64
C THR A 310 -18.83 -13.53 -3.73
N ILE A 311 -20.03 -13.30 -4.30
CA ILE A 311 -21.26 -13.10 -3.52
C ILE A 311 -21.74 -14.40 -2.87
N GLU A 312 -21.77 -15.53 -3.61
CA GLU A 312 -22.17 -16.82 -3.04
C GLU A 312 -21.25 -17.26 -1.88
N SER A 313 -19.94 -17.02 -1.99
CA SER A 313 -19.00 -17.33 -0.91
C SER A 313 -19.19 -16.48 0.35
N LEU A 314 -19.79 -15.29 0.24
CA LEU A 314 -20.05 -14.41 1.38
C LEU A 314 -21.36 -14.77 2.10
N GLU A 315 -22.30 -15.44 1.41
CA GLU A 315 -23.57 -15.86 2.00
C GLU A 315 -23.47 -17.21 2.72
N GLU A 316 -22.52 -18.08 2.34
CA GLU A 316 -22.27 -19.36 3.02
C GLU A 316 -21.51 -19.23 4.36
N ASP A 317 -20.79 -18.13 4.59
CA ASP A 317 -20.05 -17.86 5.84
C ASP A 317 -20.93 -17.28 6.97
N ASP A 318 -22.20 -16.95 6.68
CA ASP A 318 -23.18 -16.38 7.62
C ASP A 318 -24.19 -17.44 8.19
N GLU A 319 -24.04 -18.73 7.86
CA GLU A 319 -24.82 -19.87 8.43
C GLU A 319 -24.06 -20.70 9.49
#